data_AF-A0A4P0Y0X2-F1
#
_entry.id   AF-A0A4P0Y0X2-F1
#
_cell.length_a   1.000
_cell.length_b   1.000
_cell.length_c   1.000
_cell.angle_alpha   90.00
_cell.angle_beta   90.00
_cell.angle_gamma   90.00
#
_symmetry.space_group_name_H-M   'P 1'
#
loop_
_entity.id
_entity.type
_entity.pdbx_description
1 polymer ?
#
loop_
_entity_poly.entity_id
_entity_poly.type
_entity_poly.pdbx_seq_one_letter_code
_entity_poly.pdbx_strand_id
1 'polypeptide(L)'
;MLFSRLGSYPQHWLDESLRNGELMEYWAHEACFLPRSDFALVRHRMLNPDNMGWKYHRAWMEEHAGSIAELVAHIGQNGPVRSADFTHPRKGASGWWEWKPHKRHLEGLFTAGEVMVVERRNFHRVYDLTRRGDAGLGRRARRALPRRRRGHYVAQ
;
A
#
# COMPACT_ATOMS: atom_id res chain seq x y z
N MET A 1 0.62 17.01 -8.37
CA MET A 1 1.27 17.46 -7.12
C MET A 1 0.22 18.00 -6.16
N LEU A 2 0.09 17.42 -4.97
CA LEU A 2 -0.86 17.88 -3.93
C LEU A 2 -0.49 19.28 -3.40
N PHE A 3 0.82 19.56 -3.32
CA PHE A 3 1.38 20.86 -2.93
C PHE A 3 0.84 22.01 -3.79
N SER A 4 0.70 21.83 -5.10
CA SER A 4 0.18 22.87 -5.99
C SER A 4 -1.29 23.25 -5.70
N ARG A 5 -2.03 22.39 -4.99
CA ARG A 5 -3.45 22.63 -4.63
C ARG A 5 -3.62 23.13 -3.20
N LEU A 6 -2.80 22.65 -2.27
CA LEU A 6 -2.93 22.91 -0.84
C LEU A 6 -1.84 23.84 -0.28
N GLY A 7 -0.82 24.17 -1.06
CA GLY A 7 0.40 24.82 -0.58
C GLY A 7 1.19 23.91 0.36
N SER A 8 1.92 24.51 1.30
CA SER A 8 2.61 23.79 2.36
C SER A 8 1.60 23.10 3.28
N TYR A 9 1.71 21.77 3.36
CA TYR A 9 0.97 20.96 4.32
C TYR A 9 1.96 20.10 5.12
N PRO A 10 1.67 19.79 6.39
CA PRO A 10 2.51 18.88 7.16
C PRO A 10 2.47 17.47 6.57
N GLN A 11 3.64 16.90 6.25
CA GLN A 11 3.72 15.55 5.66
C GLN A 11 3.07 14.47 6.54
N HIS A 12 3.16 14.63 7.86
CA HIS A 12 2.59 13.67 8.82
C HIS A 12 1.09 13.45 8.66
N TRP A 13 0.34 14.42 8.09
CA TRP A 13 -1.09 14.25 7.82
C TRP A 13 -1.37 13.14 6.81
N LEU A 14 -0.53 12.99 5.77
CA LEU A 14 -0.71 11.92 4.80
C LEU A 14 -0.41 10.55 5.42
N ASP A 15 0.66 10.46 6.21
CA ASP A 15 1.04 9.23 6.90
C ASP A 15 -0.02 8.82 7.92
N GLU A 16 -0.57 9.78 8.67
CA GLU A 16 -1.65 9.56 9.63
C GLU A 16 -2.96 9.16 8.93
N SER A 17 -3.36 9.84 7.86
CA SER A 17 -4.56 9.48 7.09
C SER A 17 -4.42 8.10 6.42
N LEU A 18 -3.21 7.70 5.98
CA LEU A 18 -2.95 6.35 5.50
C LEU A 18 -3.08 5.32 6.62
N ARG A 19 -2.43 5.56 7.77
CA ARG A 19 -2.49 4.68 8.96
C ARG A 19 -3.90 4.54 9.52
N ASN A 20 -4.70 5.60 9.45
CA ASN A 20 -6.09 5.62 9.88
C ASN A 20 -7.05 4.98 8.86
N GLY A 21 -6.58 4.64 7.66
CA GLY A 21 -7.37 4.03 6.61
C GLY A 21 -8.30 4.99 5.86
N GLU A 22 -8.07 6.30 5.99
CA GLU A 22 -8.79 7.34 5.24
C GLU A 22 -8.26 7.43 3.81
N LEU A 23 -6.96 7.21 3.66
CA LEU A 23 -6.26 7.08 2.39
C LEU A 23 -5.82 5.64 2.17
N MET A 24 -5.65 5.29 0.90
CA MET A 24 -4.94 4.10 0.45
C MET A 24 -3.85 4.53 -0.55
N GLU A 25 -2.76 3.78 -0.63
CA GLU A 25 -1.79 3.91 -1.71
C GLU A 25 -2.08 2.84 -2.77
N TYR A 26 -2.26 3.24 -4.04
CA TYR A 26 -2.44 2.29 -5.15
C TYR A 26 -2.03 2.91 -6.50
N TRP A 27 -2.01 2.09 -7.56
CA TRP A 27 -1.77 2.52 -8.93
C TRP A 27 -2.99 3.25 -9.51
N ALA A 28 -2.85 4.56 -9.74
CA ALA A 28 -3.68 5.29 -10.68
C ALA A 28 -2.89 5.49 -11.98
N HIS A 29 -2.46 6.72 -12.29
CA HIS A 29 -1.44 6.95 -13.31
C HIS A 29 -0.08 6.40 -12.85
N GLU A 30 0.32 6.76 -11.64
CA GLU A 30 1.46 6.21 -10.90
C GLU A 30 1.01 5.80 -9.49
N ALA A 31 1.93 5.26 -8.68
CA ALA A 31 1.63 5.02 -7.27
C ALA A 31 1.33 6.36 -6.57
N CYS A 32 0.13 6.47 -6.01
CA CYS A 32 -0.34 7.69 -5.38
C CYS A 32 -1.32 7.38 -4.24
N PHE A 33 -1.55 8.39 -3.41
CA PHE A 33 -2.60 8.35 -2.41
C PHE A 33 -3.97 8.61 -3.03
N LEU A 34 -4.93 7.78 -2.65
CA LEU A 34 -6.33 7.84 -3.07
C LEU A 34 -7.22 7.81 -1.82
N PRO A 35 -8.35 8.52 -1.81
CA PRO A 35 -9.37 8.32 -0.78
C PRO A 35 -9.78 6.85 -0.71
N ARG A 36 -10.00 6.32 0.50
CA ARG A 36 -10.43 4.93 0.67
C ARG A 36 -11.75 4.61 -0.04
N SER A 37 -12.64 5.60 -0.18
CA SER A 37 -13.89 5.49 -0.95
C SER A 37 -13.68 5.09 -2.40
N ASP A 38 -12.51 5.39 -2.96
CA ASP A 38 -12.22 5.18 -4.38
C ASP A 38 -11.69 3.76 -4.66
N PHE A 39 -11.64 2.89 -3.63
CA PHE A 39 -11.23 1.50 -3.76
C PHE A 39 -12.02 0.76 -4.84
N ALA A 40 -13.34 0.96 -4.89
CA ALA A 40 -14.18 0.34 -5.90
C ALA A 40 -13.81 0.76 -7.33
N LEU A 41 -13.33 2.00 -7.52
CA LEU A 41 -12.93 2.52 -8.83
C LEU A 41 -11.66 1.84 -9.36
N VAL A 42 -10.75 1.45 -8.48
CA VAL A 42 -9.48 0.81 -8.86
C VAL A 42 -9.52 -0.72 -8.77
N ARG A 43 -10.56 -1.29 -8.15
CA ARG A 43 -10.72 -2.75 -7.95
C ARG A 43 -10.61 -3.57 -9.23
N HIS A 44 -11.16 -3.07 -10.34
CA HIS A 44 -11.10 -3.78 -11.63
C HIS A 44 -9.66 -4.02 -12.12
N ARG A 45 -8.71 -3.15 -11.74
CA ARG A 45 -7.28 -3.31 -12.05
C ARG A 45 -6.62 -4.37 -11.18
N MET A 46 -7.02 -4.47 -9.91
CA MET A 46 -6.56 -5.52 -9.00
C MET A 46 -7.01 -6.91 -9.46
N LEU A 47 -8.25 -7.00 -9.98
CA LEU A 47 -8.82 -8.26 -10.48
C LEU A 47 -8.23 -8.70 -11.82
N ASN A 48 -7.76 -7.75 -12.64
CA ASN A 48 -7.15 -8.02 -13.95
C ASN A 48 -5.76 -7.36 -14.04
N PRO A 49 -4.79 -7.78 -13.21
CA PRO A 49 -3.51 -7.08 -13.09
C PRO A 49 -2.65 -7.22 -14.35
N ASP A 50 -2.92 -8.19 -15.23
CA ASP A 50 -2.21 -8.34 -16.52
C ASP A 50 -2.34 -7.12 -17.43
N ASN A 51 -3.44 -6.38 -17.30
CA ASN A 51 -3.67 -5.16 -18.08
C ASN A 51 -2.86 -3.97 -17.54
N MET A 52 -2.07 -4.15 -16.49
CA MET A 52 -1.25 -3.10 -15.87
C MET A 52 0.15 -2.96 -16.51
N GLY A 53 0.43 -3.75 -17.56
CA GLY A 53 1.69 -3.71 -18.30
C GLY A 53 2.88 -4.03 -17.40
N TRP A 54 3.93 -3.20 -17.44
CA TRP A 54 5.16 -3.43 -16.68
C TRP A 54 4.97 -3.45 -15.15
N LYS A 55 3.84 -2.97 -14.62
CA LYS A 55 3.53 -3.00 -13.17
C LYS A 55 3.15 -4.41 -12.67
N TYR A 56 2.92 -5.37 -13.58
CA TYR A 56 2.61 -6.75 -13.24
C TYR A 56 3.29 -7.73 -14.21
N HIS A 57 4.01 -8.71 -13.66
CA HIS A 57 4.70 -9.71 -14.46
C HIS A 57 4.11 -11.10 -14.18
N ARG A 58 3.14 -11.52 -15.00
CA ARG A 58 2.46 -12.81 -14.84
C ARG A 58 3.42 -14.00 -14.74
N ALA A 59 4.33 -14.13 -15.70
CA ALA A 59 5.28 -15.25 -15.73
C ALA A 59 6.11 -15.34 -14.44
N TRP A 60 6.50 -14.20 -13.86
CA TRP A 60 7.20 -14.15 -12.59
C TRP A 60 6.33 -14.64 -11.41
N MET A 61 5.06 -14.23 -11.38
CA MET A 61 4.13 -14.65 -10.33
C MET A 61 3.86 -16.15 -10.40
N GLU A 62 3.79 -16.71 -11.60
CA GLU A 62 3.61 -18.14 -11.84
C GLU A 62 4.89 -18.93 -11.47
N GLU A 63 6.06 -18.50 -11.94
CA GLU A 63 7.36 -19.12 -11.65
C GLU A 63 7.68 -19.16 -10.15
N HIS A 64 7.32 -18.11 -9.42
CA HIS A 64 7.64 -17.97 -7.99
C HIS A 64 6.45 -18.21 -7.05
N ALA A 65 5.36 -18.82 -7.55
CA ALA A 65 4.11 -19.00 -6.81
C ALA A 65 4.30 -19.61 -5.42
N GLY A 66 5.16 -20.63 -5.27
CA GLY A 66 5.47 -21.24 -3.97
C GLY A 66 6.05 -20.24 -2.96
N SER A 67 7.11 -19.51 -3.34
CA SER A 67 7.71 -18.50 -2.47
C SER A 67 6.81 -17.30 -2.18
N ILE A 68 5.90 -16.96 -3.10
CA ILE A 68 4.89 -15.93 -2.91
C ILE A 68 3.85 -16.40 -1.87
N ALA A 69 3.40 -17.64 -1.96
CA ALA A 69 2.48 -18.23 -0.99
C ALA A 69 3.07 -18.26 0.41
N GLU A 70 4.35 -18.61 0.54
CA GLU A 70 5.07 -18.57 1.82
C GLU A 70 5.20 -17.15 2.37
N LEU A 71 5.47 -16.14 1.52
CA LEU A 71 5.48 -14.74 1.93
C LEU A 71 4.10 -14.29 2.43
N VAL A 72 3.02 -14.64 1.72
CA VAL A 72 1.65 -14.34 2.13
C VAL A 72 1.32 -15.00 3.47
N ALA A 73 1.72 -16.26 3.67
CA ALA A 73 1.55 -16.96 4.94
C ALA A 73 2.36 -16.31 6.06
N HIS A 74 3.59 -15.89 5.78
CA HIS A 74 4.45 -15.18 6.74
C HIS A 74 3.83 -13.87 7.18
N ILE A 75 3.36 -13.02 6.25
CA ILE A 75 2.61 -11.80 6.58
C ILE A 75 1.35 -12.19 7.37
N GLY A 76 0.66 -13.25 6.93
CA GLY A 76 -0.42 -13.96 7.61
C GLY A 76 -0.22 -14.13 9.12
N GLN A 77 0.94 -14.65 9.50
CA GLN A 77 1.22 -15.09 10.88
C GLN A 77 1.97 -14.03 11.69
N ASN A 78 2.88 -13.29 11.05
CA ASN A 78 3.84 -12.39 11.72
C ASN A 78 3.46 -10.90 11.58
N GLY A 79 2.49 -10.59 10.73
CA GLY A 79 2.00 -9.23 10.50
C GLY A 79 2.70 -8.50 9.35
N PRO A 80 2.55 -7.15 9.29
CA PRO A 80 2.99 -6.36 8.16
C PRO A 80 4.52 -6.33 7.96
N VAL A 81 4.98 -6.26 6.70
CA VAL A 81 6.41 -6.32 6.34
C VAL A 81 6.82 -5.22 5.35
N ARG A 82 8.11 -4.91 5.30
CA ARG A 82 8.75 -4.04 4.31
C ARG A 82 9.63 -4.88 3.40
N SER A 83 9.85 -4.43 2.16
CA SER A 83 10.86 -5.05 1.29
C SER A 83 12.26 -5.06 1.91
N ALA A 84 12.59 -4.06 2.73
CA ALA A 84 13.87 -3.95 3.44
C ALA A 84 14.04 -4.98 4.57
N ASP A 85 12.97 -5.59 5.06
CA ASP A 85 13.07 -6.62 6.12
C ASP A 85 13.71 -7.91 5.58
N PHE A 86 13.82 -8.04 4.25
CA PHE A 86 14.35 -9.22 3.56
C PHE A 86 15.73 -9.02 2.92
N THR A 87 16.30 -7.80 2.92
CA THR A 87 17.57 -7.50 2.25
C THR A 87 18.80 -7.64 3.14
N HIS A 88 18.65 -7.80 4.46
CA HIS A 88 19.76 -7.99 5.39
C HIS A 88 19.60 -9.32 6.12
N PRO A 89 20.32 -10.39 5.73
CA PRO A 89 20.46 -11.53 6.62
C PRO A 89 21.15 -11.03 7.89
N ARG A 90 20.54 -11.26 9.06
CA ARG A 90 21.29 -11.26 10.31
C ARG A 90 22.46 -12.22 10.11
N LYS A 91 23.70 -11.78 10.37
CA LYS A 91 24.90 -12.65 10.32
C LYS A 91 24.58 -13.96 11.04
N GLY A 92 24.59 -15.09 10.30
CA GLY A 92 24.35 -16.44 10.84
C GLY A 92 23.00 -17.08 10.50
N ALA A 93 22.07 -16.39 9.83
CA ALA A 93 20.83 -17.00 9.36
C ALA A 93 21.00 -17.54 7.92
N SER A 94 21.69 -18.67 7.74
CA SER A 94 21.57 -19.44 6.49
C SER A 94 20.25 -20.20 6.52
N GLY A 95 19.22 -19.62 5.92
CA GLY A 95 17.97 -20.29 5.67
C GLY A 95 17.56 -20.08 4.21
N TRP A 96 16.44 -20.69 3.82
CA TRP A 96 15.82 -20.53 2.49
C TRP A 96 15.53 -19.06 2.06
N TRP A 97 15.82 -18.10 2.95
CA TRP A 97 15.74 -16.64 2.88
C TRP A 97 16.97 -15.94 2.26
N GLU A 98 17.92 -16.69 1.73
CA GLU A 98 19.07 -16.12 1.02
C GLU A 98 18.62 -15.43 -0.30
N TRP A 99 18.64 -14.10 -0.29
CA TRP A 99 18.79 -13.20 -1.45
C TRP A 99 17.66 -13.17 -2.50
N LYS A 100 16.48 -13.72 -2.21
CA LYS A 100 15.38 -13.81 -3.18
C LYS A 100 14.52 -12.54 -3.29
N PRO A 101 13.89 -12.32 -4.45
CA PRO A 101 13.39 -11.02 -4.93
C PRO A 101 12.03 -10.61 -4.31
N HIS A 102 11.95 -10.58 -2.98
CA HIS A 102 10.74 -10.22 -2.21
C HIS A 102 10.16 -8.86 -2.58
N LYS A 103 11.00 -7.92 -3.05
CA LYS A 103 10.52 -6.65 -3.59
C LYS A 103 9.56 -6.86 -4.77
N ARG A 104 9.94 -7.71 -5.74
CA ARG A 104 9.13 -7.99 -6.94
C ARG A 104 7.89 -8.80 -6.59
N HIS A 105 7.98 -9.69 -5.60
CA HIS A 105 6.82 -10.42 -5.05
C HIS A 105 5.81 -9.45 -4.42
N LEU A 106 6.29 -8.54 -3.56
CA LEU A 106 5.45 -7.53 -2.91
C LEU A 106 4.84 -6.56 -3.93
N GLU A 107 5.59 -6.15 -4.96
CA GLU A 107 5.07 -5.29 -6.04
C GLU A 107 3.99 -6.01 -6.86
N GLY A 108 4.18 -7.28 -7.20
CA GLY A 108 3.19 -8.09 -7.90
C GLY A 108 1.91 -8.30 -7.06
N LEU A 109 2.05 -8.69 -5.80
CA LEU A 109 0.93 -8.82 -4.85
C LEU A 109 0.21 -7.48 -4.64
N PHE A 110 0.95 -6.37 -4.57
CA PHE A 110 0.39 -5.03 -4.45
C PHE A 110 -0.42 -4.66 -5.69
N THR A 111 0.11 -4.91 -6.89
CA THR A 111 -0.62 -4.65 -8.14
C THR A 111 -1.90 -5.49 -8.22
N ALA A 112 -1.84 -6.77 -7.83
CA ALA A 112 -3.00 -7.67 -7.76
C ALA A 112 -3.95 -7.34 -6.58
N GLY A 113 -3.61 -6.39 -5.71
CA GLY A 113 -4.43 -6.03 -4.56
C GLY A 113 -4.55 -7.13 -3.50
N GLU A 114 -3.62 -8.09 -3.46
CA GLU A 114 -3.54 -9.12 -2.40
C GLU A 114 -2.87 -8.58 -1.13
N VAL A 115 -2.01 -7.58 -1.28
CA VAL A 115 -1.47 -6.77 -0.18
C VAL A 115 -1.72 -5.29 -0.43
N MET A 116 -1.88 -4.52 0.65
CA MET A 116 -1.99 -3.06 0.63
C MET A 116 -0.94 -2.41 1.51
N VAL A 117 -0.60 -1.16 1.22
CA VAL A 117 0.26 -0.34 2.08
C VAL A 117 -0.56 0.13 3.29
N VAL A 118 -0.14 -0.25 4.49
CA VAL A 118 -0.80 0.14 5.75
C VAL A 118 -0.15 1.34 6.42
N GLU A 119 1.14 1.56 6.15
CA GLU A 119 1.89 2.74 6.57
C GLU A 119 3.16 2.91 5.74
N ARG A 120 3.80 4.07 5.89
CA ARG A 120 5.17 4.28 5.43
C ARG A 120 6.08 4.48 6.63
N ARG A 121 7.24 3.82 6.60
CA ARG A 121 8.33 4.04 7.57
C ARG A 121 9.51 4.59 6.78
N ASN A 122 9.78 5.88 6.94
CA ASN A 122 10.65 6.64 6.04
C ASN A 122 10.14 6.49 4.59
N PHE A 123 11.01 6.11 3.65
CA PHE A 123 10.64 5.90 2.25
C PHE A 123 10.07 4.51 1.96
N HIS A 124 10.05 3.60 2.94
CA HIS A 124 9.61 2.22 2.75
C HIS A 124 8.12 2.05 2.99
N ARG A 125 7.44 1.42 2.04
CA ARG A 125 6.08 0.90 2.23
C ARG A 125 6.09 -0.29 3.18
N VAL A 126 5.15 -0.30 4.10
CA VAL A 126 4.82 -1.44 4.96
C VAL A 126 3.55 -2.08 4.40
N TYR A 127 3.61 -3.37 4.05
CA TYR A 127 2.54 -4.11 3.40
C TYR A 127 1.88 -5.08 4.38
N ASP A 128 0.55 -5.16 4.35
CA ASP A 128 -0.23 -6.23 5.00
C ASP A 128 -1.27 -6.78 4.01
N LEU A 129 -1.83 -7.96 4.34
CA LEU A 129 -2.87 -8.61 3.54
C LEU A 129 -4.12 -7.74 3.45
N THR A 130 -4.63 -7.55 2.23
CA THR A 130 -5.82 -6.73 1.96
C THR A 130 -7.03 -7.20 2.77
N ARG A 131 -7.22 -8.53 2.88
CA ARG A 131 -8.35 -9.14 3.60
C ARG A 131 -8.32 -8.90 5.12
N ARG A 132 -7.15 -8.63 5.71
CA ARG A 132 -7.05 -8.20 7.11
C ARG A 132 -7.36 -6.71 7.27
N GLY A 133 -6.97 -5.92 6.28
CA GLY A 133 -7.34 -4.52 6.19
C GLY A 133 -8.86 -4.32 6.27
N ASP A 134 -9.65 -5.14 5.57
CA ASP A 134 -11.10 -4.97 5.59
C ASP A 134 -11.75 -5.28 6.96
N ALA A 135 -11.18 -6.17 7.77
CA ALA A 135 -11.67 -6.49 9.13
C ALA A 135 -11.18 -5.51 10.23
N GLY A 136 -10.05 -4.83 10.01
CA GLY A 136 -9.48 -3.82 10.93
C GLY A 136 -9.89 -2.38 10.61
N LEU A 137 -10.11 -2.04 9.34
CA LEU A 137 -10.35 -0.67 8.88
C LEU A 137 -11.82 -0.20 8.97
N GLY A 138 -12.79 -1.09 9.24
CA GLY A 138 -14.21 -0.71 9.36
C GLY A 138 -14.59 0.02 10.66
N ARG A 139 -13.72 0.03 11.69
CA ARG A 139 -14.07 0.57 13.02
C ARG A 139 -13.54 1.98 13.33
N ARG A 140 -12.62 2.54 12.53
CA ARG A 140 -11.99 3.84 12.87
C ARG A 140 -12.40 5.03 11.98
N ALA A 141 -13.02 4.80 10.83
CA ALA A 141 -13.42 5.87 9.90
C ALA A 141 -14.73 6.61 10.25
N ARG A 142 -15.12 6.68 11.55
CA ARG A 142 -16.30 7.45 12.01
C ARG A 142 -15.95 8.70 12.81
N ARG A 143 -14.79 9.32 12.58
CA ARG A 143 -14.53 10.66 13.09
C ARG A 143 -14.50 11.65 11.94
N ALA A 144 -15.57 12.43 11.87
CA ALA A 144 -15.86 13.38 10.80
C ALA A 144 -14.70 14.36 10.59
N LEU A 145 -14.30 14.57 9.33
CA LEU A 145 -13.52 15.75 8.95
C LEU A 145 -14.30 17.01 9.37
N PRO A 146 -13.65 18.02 9.97
CA PRO A 146 -14.30 19.29 10.24
C PRO A 146 -14.69 19.96 8.91
N ARG A 147 -15.98 20.27 8.77
CA ARG A 147 -16.52 21.03 7.62
C ARG A 147 -15.78 22.37 7.54
N ARG A 148 -15.02 22.59 6.47
CA ARG A 148 -14.43 23.90 6.13
C ARG A 148 -15.54 24.96 6.11
N ARG A 149 -15.44 25.97 6.98
CA ARG A 149 -16.21 27.22 6.84
C ARG A 149 -15.79 27.90 5.54
N ARG A 150 -16.75 28.21 4.67
CA ARG A 150 -16.53 29.06 3.49
C ARG A 150 -16.16 30.46 3.98
N GLY A 151 -14.93 30.88 3.73
CA GLY A 151 -14.53 32.28 3.88
C GLY A 151 -15.06 33.07 2.69
N HIS A 152 -15.89 34.07 2.97
CA HIS A 152 -16.27 35.10 2.03
C HIS A 152 -15.05 35.99 1.78
N TYR A 153 -14.58 36.08 0.54
CA TYR A 153 -13.69 37.16 0.12
C TYR A 153 -14.55 38.26 -0.50
N VAL A 154 -14.56 39.42 0.13
CA VAL A 154 -15.03 40.68 -0.45
C VAL A 154 -13.83 41.31 -1.14
N ALA A 155 -13.97 41.61 -2.43
CA ALA A 155 -12.97 42.36 -3.19
C ALA A 155 -13.07 43.86 -2.85
N GLN A 156 -11.92 44.49 -2.62
CA GLN A 156 -11.70 45.92 -2.80
C GLN A 156 -10.54 46.09 -3.77
#